data_AF-A0A971L545-F1
#
_entry.id   AF-A0A971L545-F1
#
_cell.length_a   1.000
_cell.length_b   1.000
_cell.length_c   1.000
_cell.angle_alpha   90.00
_cell.angle_beta   90.00
_cell.angle_gamma   90.00
#
_symmetry.space_group_name_H-M   'P 1'
#
loop_
_entity.id
_entity.type
_entity.pdbx_description
1 polymer ?
#
loop_
_entity_poly.entity_id
_entity_poly.type
_entity_poly.pdbx_seq_one_letter_code
_entity_poly.pdbx_strand_id
1 'polypeptide(L)' 'MSDTPNRYSHMAGNQYAKKHDRPANDSLSLRCNENDKYRWKLEAERAGKSLNGWVIEKLNLSIDRVT' A
#
# COMPACT_ATOMS: atom_id res chain seq x y z
N MET A 1 2.76 13.23 50.91
CA MET A 1 3.24 13.80 49.63
C MET A 1 4.63 13.25 49.42
N SER A 2 4.78 12.32 48.48
CA SER A 2 6.04 11.62 48.22
C SER A 2 6.34 11.80 46.73
N ASP A 3 7.14 12.81 46.41
CA ASP A 3 7.64 13.06 45.04
C ASP A 3 8.67 11.99 44.69
N THR A 4 8.21 10.90 44.07
CA THR A 4 9.09 9.97 43.36
C THR A 4 9.47 10.60 42.02
N PRO A 5 10.77 10.85 41.74
CA PRO A 5 11.17 11.36 40.44
C PRO A 5 10.92 10.27 39.39
N ASN A 6 10.00 10.60 38.48
CA ASN A 6 9.60 9.82 37.32
C ASN A 6 10.84 9.41 36.49
N ARG A 7 11.24 8.14 36.63
CA ARG A 7 12.40 7.53 35.93
C ARG A 7 12.11 7.12 34.48
N TYR A 8 11.03 7.61 33.87
CA TYR A 8 10.83 7.48 32.43
C TYR A 8 11.53 8.65 31.72
N SER A 9 12.86 8.61 31.74
CA SER A 9 13.65 9.37 30.79
C SER A 9 13.32 8.80 29.41
N HIS A 10 12.45 9.50 28.68
CA HIS A 10 12.10 9.22 27.30
C HIS A 10 13.41 8.95 26.54
N MET A 11 13.64 7.71 26.14
CA MET A 11 14.72 7.43 25.20
C MET A 11 14.39 8.24 23.94
N ALA A 12 15.09 9.36 23.78
CA ALA A 12 15.01 10.19 22.59
C ALA A 12 15.35 9.27 21.42
N GLY A 13 14.32 8.84 20.70
CA GLY A 13 14.49 8.03 19.49
C GLY A 13 15.53 8.71 18.62
N ASN A 14 16.44 7.91 18.04
CA ASN A 14 17.59 8.42 17.32
C ASN A 14 17.15 9.52 16.33
N GLN A 15 17.50 10.78 16.61
CA GLN A 15 17.15 11.94 15.80
C GLN A 15 17.71 11.86 14.36
N TYR A 16 18.68 10.97 14.14
CA TYR A 16 19.26 10.65 12.84
C TYR A 16 18.64 9.41 12.17
N ALA A 17 17.61 8.80 12.78
CA ALA A 17 16.82 7.78 12.11
C ALA A 17 16.24 8.42 10.85
N LYS A 18 16.73 7.98 9.68
CA LYS A 18 16.24 8.46 8.39
C LYS A 18 14.74 8.18 8.38
N LYS A 19 13.92 9.24 8.49
CA LYS A 19 12.53 9.17 8.09
C LYS A 19 12.56 8.74 6.64
N HIS A 20 12.10 7.53 6.36
CA HIS A 20 11.93 7.10 4.99
C HIS A 20 10.72 7.88 4.45
N ASP A 21 10.91 9.16 4.13
CA ASP A 21 10.07 9.94 3.22
C ASP A 21 10.35 9.45 1.78
N ARG A 22 10.29 8.14 1.58
CA ARG A 22 10.13 7.63 0.24
C ARG A 22 8.67 7.90 -0.08
N PRO A 23 8.34 8.66 -1.14
CA PRO A 23 6.99 8.56 -1.67
C PRO A 23 6.74 7.06 -1.86
N ALA A 24 5.59 6.60 -1.36
CA ALA A 24 5.16 5.23 -1.48
C ALA A 24 5.05 4.90 -2.97
N ASN A 25 6.17 4.57 -3.60
CA ASN A 25 6.22 3.97 -4.91
C ASN A 25 5.79 2.52 -4.69
N ASP A 26 4.52 2.35 -4.32
CA ASP A 26 3.87 1.09 -4.01
C ASP A 26 3.56 0.36 -5.32
N SER A 27 4.59 0.17 -6.13
CA SER A 27 4.51 -0.65 -7.33
C SER A 27 4.47 -2.12 -6.89
N LEU A 28 3.30 -2.72 -6.91
CA LEU A 28 3.14 -4.16 -6.72
C LEU A 28 3.23 -4.87 -8.08
N SER A 29 4.25 -5.71 -8.25
CA SER A 29 4.36 -6.56 -9.44
C SER A 29 3.57 -7.86 -9.23
N LEU A 30 2.52 -8.06 -10.02
CA LEU A 30 1.67 -9.25 -9.95
C LEU A 30 2.08 -10.27 -11.02
N ARG A 31 2.29 -11.52 -10.61
CA ARG A 31 2.38 -12.65 -11.54
C ARG A 31 0.97 -13.11 -11.88
N CYS A 32 0.69 -13.26 -13.16
CA CYS A 32 -0.57 -13.77 -13.68
C CYS A 32 -0.31 -14.65 -14.90
N ASN A 33 -1.24 -15.55 -15.20
CA ASN A 33 -1.19 -16.32 -16.44
C ASN A 33 -1.40 -15.39 -17.64
N GLU A 34 -0.83 -15.75 -18.79
CA GLU A 34 -0.96 -14.94 -20.00
C GLU A 34 -2.40 -14.77 -20.46
N ASN A 35 -3.20 -15.85 -20.38
CA ASN A 35 -4.62 -15.81 -20.72
C ASN A 35 -5.40 -14.84 -19.81
N ASP A 36 -5.12 -14.83 -18.52
CA ASP A 36 -5.77 -13.92 -17.57
C ASP A 36 -5.38 -12.47 -17.86
N LYS A 37 -4.08 -12.22 -18.11
CA LYS A 37 -3.60 -10.90 -18.50
C LYS A 37 -4.25 -10.40 -19.78
N TYR A 38 -4.43 -11.26 -20.78
CA TYR A 38 -5.11 -10.93 -22.02
C TYR A 38 -6.58 -10.55 -21.78
N ARG A 39 -7.30 -11.37 -21.01
CA ARG A 39 -8.69 -11.07 -20.64
C ARG A 39 -8.82 -9.75 -19.90
N TRP A 40 -7.95 -9.48 -18.93
CA TRP A 40 -7.96 -8.21 -18.19
C TRP A 40 -7.67 -7.01 -19.08
N LYS A 41 -6.80 -7.13 -20.09
CA LYS A 41 -6.58 -6.07 -21.08
C LYS A 41 -7.85 -5.74 -21.85
N LEU A 42 -8.53 -6.76 -22.37
CA LEU A 42 -9.79 -6.56 -23.12
C LEU A 42 -10.87 -5.89 -22.26
N GLU A 43 -11.01 -6.32 -21.01
CA GLU A 43 -11.97 -5.71 -20.08
C GLU A 43 -11.58 -4.26 -19.70
N ALA A 44 -10.29 -3.96 -19.57
CA ALA A 44 -9.80 -2.61 -19.34
C ALA A 44 -10.08 -1.68 -20.54
N GLU A 45 -9.83 -2.17 -21.76
CA GLU A 45 -10.12 -1.45 -23.01
C GLU A 45 -11.62 -1.16 -23.16
N ARG A 46 -12.48 -2.15 -22.92
CA ARG A 46 -13.95 -1.98 -22.91
C ARG A 46 -14.42 -0.94 -21.91
N ALA A 47 -13.73 -0.83 -20.78
CA ALA A 47 -14.02 0.17 -19.74
C ALA A 47 -13.37 1.54 -20.02
N GLY A 48 -12.59 1.69 -21.11
CA GLY A 48 -11.86 2.92 -21.41
C GLY A 48 -10.74 3.25 -20.41
N LYS A 49 -10.17 2.24 -19.74
CA LYS A 49 -9.16 2.39 -18.69
C LYS A 49 -7.83 1.77 -19.11
N SER A 50 -6.74 2.25 -18.52
CA SER A 50 -5.46 1.52 -18.59
C SER A 50 -5.58 0.20 -17.82
N LEU A 51 -4.83 -0.82 -18.24
CA LEU A 51 -4.79 -2.11 -17.54
C LEU A 51 -4.48 -1.92 -16.04
N ASN A 52 -3.51 -1.06 -15.71
CA ASN A 52 -3.12 -0.81 -14.32
C ASN A 52 -4.26 -0.17 -13.53
N GLY A 53 -4.92 0.86 -14.08
CA GLY A 53 -6.06 1.51 -13.41
C GLY A 53 -7.22 0.55 -13.19
N TRP A 54 -7.51 -0.31 -14.18
CA TRP A 54 -8.55 -1.33 -14.06
C TRP A 54 -8.23 -2.37 -12.98
N VAL A 55 -6.99 -2.85 -12.91
CA VAL A 55 -6.56 -3.84 -11.90
C VAL A 55 -6.64 -3.25 -10.49
N ILE A 56 -6.18 -2.01 -10.28
CA ILE A 56 -6.26 -1.32 -8.98
C ILE A 56 -7.71 -1.24 -8.50
N GLU A 57 -8.64 -0.85 -9.37
CA GLU A 57 -10.06 -0.77 -9.03
C GLU A 57 -10.63 -2.13 -8.62
N LYS A 58 -10.28 -3.22 -9.33
CA LYS A 58 -10.73 -4.57 -8.97
C LYS A 58 -10.16 -5.04 -7.63
N LEU A 59 -8.89 -4.72 -7.34
CA LEU A 59 -8.28 -5.04 -6.06
C LEU A 59 -8.97 -4.29 -4.92
N ASN A 60 -9.22 -2.99 -5.08
CA ASN A 60 -9.92 -2.18 -4.08
C ASN A 60 -11.35 -2.71 -3.82
N LEU A 61 -12.11 -3.00 -4.88
CA LEU A 61 -13.44 -3.60 -4.75
C LEU A 61 -13.43 -4.95 -4.03
N SER A 62 -12.33 -5.70 -4.12
CA SER A 62 -12.20 -7.00 -3.46
C SER A 62 -11.89 -6.84 -1.97
N ILE A 63 -11.13 -5.81 -1.58
CA ILE A 63 -10.85 -5.48 -0.18
C ILE A 63 -12.13 -5.06 0.55
N ASP A 64 -12.92 -4.19 -0.08
CA ASP A 64 -14.19 -3.69 0.49
C ASP A 64 -15.25 -4.78 0.67
N ARG A 65 -15.09 -5.95 0.02
CA ARG A 65 -16.00 -7.10 0.16
C ARG A 65 -15.59 -8.08 1.25
N VAL A 66 -14.35 -8.00 1.72
CA VAL A 66 -13.78 -8.90 2.74
C VAL A 66 -13.75 -8.22 4.12
N THR A 67 -13.94 -6.90 4.16
CA THR A 67 -14.01 -6.07 5.38
C THR A 67 -15.45 -5.70 5.70
#